data_AF-A0A951PGB8-F1
#
_entry.id   AF-A0A951PGB8-F1
#
_cell.length_a   1.000
_cell.length_b   1.000
_cell.length_c   1.000
_cell.angle_alpha   90.00
_cell.angle_beta   90.00
_cell.angle_gamma   90.00
#
_symmetry.space_group_name_H-M   'P 1'
#
loop_
_entity.id
_entity.type
_entity.pdbx_description
1 polymer ?
#
loop_
_entity_poly.entity_id
_entity_poly.type
_entity_poly.pdbx_seq_one_letter_code
_entity_poly.pdbx_strand_id
1 'polypeptide(L)'
;MAEKQPVSVKTGEFYQPVRIYYEVFKPKTVIAALKKLKCMEREGERWNWLFEAEAKKLRFNRPYSSLSPADKPLILGYFTFRSESEMLLDLRSQQRALQALDFFEKRINRYAATPTRMRVVNRIFAVDEMPNRAIHPSLDPFFDRDDVPCLALETEHQLAEIAAQYADDPEAKEAATHDFFDEQFNRTHPEIEEILIHADKLDRLSLPMVLQMRQVEAFEHWRGNFTFRASDLVQQWVAAIGDEDEDEEFEADEEMEIAAEGTELAAPDLPQS
;
A
#
# COMPACT_ATOMS: atom_id res chain seq x y z
N MET A 1 -20.92 -6.31 -24.88
CA MET A 1 -20.39 -7.20 -23.82
C MET A 1 -20.71 -6.53 -22.49
N ALA A 2 -21.19 -7.27 -21.49
CA ALA A 2 -21.42 -6.67 -20.18
C ALA A 2 -20.09 -6.17 -19.62
N GLU A 3 -20.07 -4.93 -19.14
CA GLU A 3 -18.89 -4.31 -18.54
C GLU A 3 -18.54 -5.12 -17.28
N LYS A 4 -17.36 -5.76 -17.26
CA LYS A 4 -16.87 -6.43 -16.05
C LYS A 4 -16.69 -5.35 -14.99
N GLN A 5 -17.29 -5.53 -13.82
CA GLN A 5 -17.13 -4.60 -12.69
C GLN A 5 -16.15 -5.21 -11.68
N PRO A 6 -15.17 -4.43 -11.18
CA PRO A 6 -14.25 -4.92 -10.18
C PRO A 6 -14.94 -5.01 -8.82
N VAL A 7 -14.52 -5.97 -7.98
CA VAL A 7 -15.00 -6.09 -6.61
C VAL A 7 -14.30 -5.06 -5.73
N SER A 8 -15.09 -4.29 -4.99
CA SER A 8 -14.60 -3.37 -3.97
C SER A 8 -15.08 -3.77 -2.58
N VAL A 9 -14.26 -3.52 -1.57
CA VAL A 9 -14.68 -3.62 -0.16
C VAL A 9 -15.56 -2.43 0.21
N LYS A 10 -16.29 -2.53 1.33
CA LYS A 10 -17.23 -1.49 1.79
C LYS A 10 -16.57 -0.13 2.09
N THR A 11 -15.25 -0.14 2.33
CA THR A 11 -14.42 1.05 2.51
C THR A 11 -13.97 1.71 1.20
N GLY A 12 -14.36 1.15 0.03
CA GLY A 12 -14.20 1.77 -1.29
C GLY A 12 -12.97 1.34 -2.08
N GLU A 13 -12.08 0.54 -1.49
CA GLU A 13 -10.88 0.01 -2.16
C GLU A 13 -11.19 -1.26 -2.94
N PHE A 14 -10.32 -1.60 -3.90
CA PHE A 14 -10.40 -2.91 -4.55
C PHE A 14 -10.21 -4.05 -3.55
N TYR A 15 -10.94 -5.13 -3.78
CA TYR A 15 -10.74 -6.38 -3.06
C TYR A 15 -9.44 -7.02 -3.51
N GLN A 16 -8.41 -6.88 -2.67
CA GLN A 16 -7.10 -7.48 -2.84
C GLN A 16 -6.66 -8.05 -1.49
N PRO A 17 -6.88 -9.35 -1.25
CA PRO A 17 -6.51 -9.98 0.01
C PRO A 17 -5.06 -9.71 0.40
N VAL A 18 -4.85 -9.48 1.70
CA VAL A 18 -3.53 -9.37 2.31
C VAL A 18 -3.53 -10.13 3.63
N ARG A 19 -2.45 -10.86 3.91
CA ARG A 19 -2.19 -11.47 5.22
C ARG A 19 -0.87 -10.93 5.76
N ILE A 20 -0.91 -10.30 6.92
CA ILE A 20 0.31 -9.87 7.63
C ILE A 20 0.66 -10.94 8.66
N TYR A 21 1.93 -11.34 8.67
CA TYR A 21 2.49 -12.31 9.61
C TYR A 21 3.22 -11.56 10.72
N TYR A 22 2.88 -11.89 11.96
CA TYR A 22 3.54 -11.39 13.15
C TYR A 22 4.31 -12.52 13.82
N GLU A 23 5.57 -12.26 14.12
CA GLU A 23 6.30 -13.03 15.11
C GLU A 23 5.87 -12.56 16.51
N VAL A 24 5.50 -13.51 17.36
CA VAL A 24 4.97 -13.26 18.71
C VAL A 24 5.97 -13.74 19.76
N PHE A 25 6.43 -12.80 20.59
CA PHE A 25 7.36 -13.08 21.69
C PHE A 25 6.65 -13.17 23.04
N LYS A 26 5.52 -12.46 23.19
CA LYS A 26 4.77 -12.35 24.45
C LYS A 26 3.26 -12.42 24.20
N PRO A 27 2.68 -13.61 23.93
CA PRO A 27 1.28 -13.77 23.52
C PRO A 27 0.29 -13.16 24.52
N LYS A 28 0.52 -13.34 25.83
CA LYS A 28 -0.30 -12.73 26.89
C LYS A 28 -0.30 -11.20 26.83
N THR A 29 0.82 -10.58 26.45
CA THR A 29 0.92 -9.12 26.31
C THR A 29 0.16 -8.63 25.09
N VAL A 30 0.25 -9.36 23.97
CA VAL A 30 -0.52 -9.06 22.75
C VAL A 30 -2.02 -9.16 23.03
N ILE A 31 -2.49 -10.26 23.62
CA ILE A 31 -3.89 -10.44 23.97
C ILE A 31 -4.38 -9.34 24.93
N ALA A 32 -3.57 -8.97 25.92
CA ALA A 32 -3.92 -7.88 26.84
C ALA A 32 -4.01 -6.52 26.12
N ALA A 33 -3.20 -6.28 25.09
CA ALA A 33 -3.29 -5.09 24.24
C ALA A 33 -4.58 -5.09 23.42
N LEU A 34 -4.90 -6.20 22.74
CA LEU A 34 -6.13 -6.33 21.93
C LEU A 34 -7.39 -6.12 22.80
N LYS A 35 -7.44 -6.71 24.00
CA LYS A 35 -8.55 -6.55 24.97
C LYS A 35 -8.82 -5.10 25.39
N LYS A 36 -7.81 -4.22 25.35
CA LYS A 36 -7.95 -2.81 25.77
C LYS A 36 -8.59 -1.94 24.70
N LEU A 37 -8.59 -2.38 23.45
CA LEU A 37 -9.10 -1.62 22.31
C LEU A 37 -10.60 -1.87 22.16
N LYS A 38 -11.39 -0.79 22.13
CA LYS A 38 -12.86 -0.89 21.96
C LYS A 38 -13.25 -1.29 20.54
N CYS A 39 -12.36 -1.08 19.58
CA CYS A 39 -12.50 -1.54 18.20
C CYS A 39 -12.11 -3.01 17.98
N MET A 40 -11.82 -3.77 19.04
CA MET A 40 -11.49 -5.19 18.94
C MET A 40 -12.60 -6.02 19.60
N GLU A 41 -13.08 -7.03 18.90
CA GLU A 41 -14.07 -7.98 19.40
C GLU A 41 -13.53 -9.40 19.28
N ARG A 42 -13.72 -10.22 20.33
CA ARG A 42 -13.31 -11.62 20.28
C ARG A 42 -14.51 -12.49 19.87
N GLU A 43 -14.31 -13.30 18.83
CA GLU A 43 -15.27 -14.29 18.35
C GLU A 43 -14.58 -15.65 18.26
N GLY A 44 -14.83 -16.53 19.23
CA GLY A 44 -14.09 -17.78 19.38
C GLY A 44 -12.59 -17.55 19.58
N GLU A 45 -11.78 -18.06 18.66
CA GLU A 45 -10.31 -17.88 18.62
C GLU A 45 -9.85 -16.69 17.78
N ARG A 46 -10.79 -15.95 17.17
CA ARG A 46 -10.49 -14.79 16.32
C ARG A 46 -10.66 -13.48 17.07
N TRP A 47 -9.84 -12.50 16.71
CA TRP A 47 -9.99 -11.11 17.16
C TRP A 47 -10.36 -10.23 15.97
N ASN A 48 -11.65 -9.89 15.87
CA ASN A 48 -12.18 -9.02 14.84
C ASN A 48 -11.77 -7.56 15.10
N TRP A 49 -11.16 -6.93 14.10
CA TRP A 49 -10.87 -5.50 14.09
C TRP A 49 -12.04 -4.77 13.43
N LEU A 50 -12.85 -4.08 14.24
CA LEU A 50 -14.04 -3.37 13.81
C LEU A 50 -13.67 -1.94 13.40
N PHE A 51 -14.32 -1.40 12.37
CA PHE A 51 -14.21 0.00 11.97
C PHE A 51 -14.96 0.91 12.94
N GLU A 52 -14.71 0.79 14.25
CA GLU A 52 -15.43 1.50 15.31
C GLU A 52 -14.46 2.10 16.33
N ALA A 53 -14.98 2.85 17.30
CA ALA A 53 -14.21 3.50 18.37
C ALA A 53 -12.87 4.12 17.89
N GLU A 54 -11.73 3.56 18.30
CA GLU A 54 -10.39 4.04 17.94
C GLU A 54 -10.12 3.98 16.43
N ALA A 55 -10.71 3.01 15.73
CA ALA A 55 -10.53 2.80 14.30
C ALA A 55 -11.35 3.78 13.44
N LYS A 56 -12.32 4.53 13.97
CA LYS A 56 -13.11 5.51 13.20
C LYS A 56 -12.26 6.63 12.55
N LYS A 57 -11.04 6.83 13.05
CA LYS A 57 -10.10 7.86 12.58
C LYS A 57 -9.22 7.40 11.41
N LEU A 58 -9.30 6.13 11.02
CA LEU A 58 -8.56 5.59 9.88
C LEU A 58 -9.03 6.24 8.59
N ARG A 59 -8.09 6.41 7.66
CA ARG A 59 -8.35 7.07 6.37
C ARG A 59 -8.46 6.01 5.27
N PHE A 60 -9.69 5.80 4.83
CA PHE A 60 -10.08 4.93 3.72
C PHE A 60 -10.76 5.76 2.63
N ASN A 61 -10.92 5.21 1.43
CA ASN A 61 -11.64 5.88 0.32
C ASN A 61 -13.05 6.32 0.74
N ARG A 62 -13.71 5.49 1.56
CA ARG A 62 -14.97 5.81 2.22
C ARG A 62 -14.78 5.89 3.73
N PRO A 63 -14.99 7.07 4.35
CA PRO A 63 -14.84 7.24 5.80
C PRO A 63 -15.99 6.56 6.56
N TYR A 64 -15.80 6.29 7.86
CA TYR A 64 -16.81 5.65 8.72
C TYR A 64 -18.17 6.36 8.70
N SER A 65 -18.17 7.69 8.65
CA SER A 65 -19.38 8.51 8.60
C SER A 65 -20.23 8.25 7.35
N SER A 66 -19.61 7.79 6.25
CA SER A 66 -20.28 7.47 4.98
C SER A 66 -20.88 6.07 4.91
N LEU A 67 -20.66 5.23 5.93
CA LEU A 67 -21.21 3.88 5.99
C LEU A 67 -22.67 3.91 6.46
N SER A 68 -23.51 3.10 5.81
CA SER A 68 -24.92 2.96 6.18
C SER A 68 -25.05 2.26 7.55
N PRO A 69 -26.16 2.44 8.29
CA PRO A 69 -26.40 1.71 9.54
C PRO A 69 -26.38 0.19 9.35
N ALA A 70 -26.83 -0.32 8.20
CA ALA A 70 -26.85 -1.75 7.90
C ALA A 70 -25.44 -2.34 7.67
N ASP A 71 -24.45 -1.50 7.35
CA ASP A 71 -23.05 -1.93 7.18
C ASP A 71 -22.23 -1.85 8.48
N LYS A 72 -22.84 -1.44 9.61
CA LYS A 72 -22.16 -1.26 10.91
C LYS A 72 -22.56 -2.35 11.92
N PRO A 73 -21.61 -2.93 12.69
CA PRO A 73 -20.17 -2.68 12.65
C PRO A 73 -19.49 -3.37 11.46
N LEU A 74 -18.61 -2.64 10.76
CA LEU A 74 -17.84 -3.20 9.64
C LEU A 74 -16.56 -3.86 10.15
N ILE A 75 -16.31 -5.11 9.79
CA ILE A 75 -15.03 -5.79 10.08
C ILE A 75 -13.98 -5.34 9.05
N LEU A 76 -12.88 -4.75 9.53
CA LEU A 76 -11.72 -4.36 8.73
C LEU A 76 -10.81 -5.55 8.44
N GLY A 77 -10.61 -6.41 9.43
CA GLY A 77 -9.83 -7.63 9.36
C GLY A 77 -9.96 -8.42 10.66
N TYR A 78 -9.23 -9.53 10.78
CA TYR A 78 -9.20 -10.30 12.02
C TYR A 78 -7.82 -10.89 12.28
N PHE A 79 -7.44 -10.96 13.56
CA PHE A 79 -6.27 -11.71 13.99
C PHE A 79 -6.63 -13.16 14.31
N THR A 80 -5.71 -14.06 13.97
CA THR A 80 -5.74 -15.47 14.37
C THR A 80 -4.36 -15.86 14.90
N PHE A 81 -4.30 -16.50 16.07
CA PHE A 81 -3.06 -17.11 16.56
C PHE A 81 -2.94 -18.50 15.93
N ARG A 82 -1.91 -18.72 15.09
CA ARG A 82 -1.60 -20.05 14.54
C ARG A 82 -0.83 -20.88 15.55
N SER A 83 -0.03 -20.22 16.40
CA SER A 83 0.71 -20.81 17.51
C SER A 83 0.96 -19.77 18.61
N GLU A 84 1.67 -20.14 19.66
CA GLU A 84 2.12 -19.20 20.70
C GLU A 84 3.14 -18.17 20.17
N SER A 85 3.79 -18.46 19.03
CA SER A 85 4.84 -17.64 18.43
C SER A 85 4.46 -17.01 17.09
N GLU A 86 3.28 -17.32 16.54
CA GLU A 86 2.83 -16.78 15.26
C GLU A 86 1.37 -16.30 15.33
N MET A 87 1.16 -15.05 14.92
CA MET A 87 -0.15 -14.44 14.78
C MET A 87 -0.31 -13.87 13.37
N LEU A 88 -1.47 -14.09 12.77
CA LEU A 88 -1.82 -13.61 11.44
C LEU A 88 -2.83 -12.47 11.55
N LEU A 89 -2.77 -11.50 10.65
CA LEU A 89 -3.81 -10.50 10.43
C LEU A 89 -4.31 -10.59 8.99
N ASP A 90 -5.55 -11.04 8.82
CA ASP A 90 -6.21 -11.18 7.52
C ASP A 90 -7.02 -9.94 7.15
N LEU A 91 -6.77 -9.42 5.96
CA LEU A 91 -7.29 -8.14 5.46
C LEU A 91 -7.73 -8.28 4.01
N ARG A 92 -8.65 -7.42 3.58
CA ARG A 92 -9.37 -7.54 2.30
C ARG A 92 -8.96 -6.53 1.24
N SER A 93 -7.99 -5.68 1.56
CA SER A 93 -7.40 -4.71 0.64
C SER A 93 -6.01 -4.34 1.13
N GLN A 94 -5.15 -3.90 0.21
CA GLN A 94 -3.82 -3.38 0.52
C GLN A 94 -3.88 -2.11 1.39
N GLN A 95 -4.84 -1.20 1.15
CA GLN A 95 -5.01 -0.01 1.99
C GLN A 95 -5.32 -0.36 3.45
N ARG A 96 -6.13 -1.41 3.70
CA ARG A 96 -6.36 -1.91 5.06
C ARG A 96 -5.10 -2.46 5.71
N ALA A 97 -4.17 -3.03 4.95
CA ALA A 97 -2.87 -3.47 5.45
C ALA A 97 -1.99 -2.30 5.88
N LEU A 98 -1.89 -1.26 5.05
CA LEU A 98 -1.18 -0.03 5.41
C LEU A 98 -1.77 0.61 6.68
N GLN A 99 -3.09 0.78 6.72
CA GLN A 99 -3.78 1.31 7.89
C GLN A 99 -3.60 0.42 9.13
N ALA A 100 -3.55 -0.90 8.98
CA ALA A 100 -3.31 -1.83 10.08
C ALA A 100 -1.91 -1.70 10.66
N LEU A 101 -0.87 -1.64 9.82
CA LEU A 101 0.51 -1.51 10.27
C LEU A 101 0.68 -0.24 11.11
N ASP A 102 0.19 0.90 10.61
CA ASP A 102 0.24 2.18 11.33
C ASP A 102 -0.59 2.20 12.62
N PHE A 103 -1.76 1.55 12.60
CA PHE A 103 -2.67 1.52 13.72
C PHE A 103 -2.14 0.63 14.85
N PHE A 104 -1.69 -0.58 14.53
CA PHE A 104 -1.29 -1.57 15.52
C PHE A 104 0.13 -1.37 16.02
N GLU A 105 1.03 -0.75 15.27
CA GLU A 105 2.36 -0.38 15.78
C GLU A 105 2.26 0.43 17.07
N LYS A 106 1.32 1.37 17.14
CA LYS A 106 1.14 2.27 18.28
C LYS A 106 0.45 1.60 19.47
N ARG A 107 -0.04 0.36 19.30
CA ARG A 107 -0.95 -0.32 20.24
C ARG A 107 -0.46 -1.68 20.68
N ILE A 108 0.31 -2.36 19.86
CA ILE A 108 0.97 -3.62 20.14
C ILE A 108 2.46 -3.31 20.30
N ASN A 109 3.00 -3.62 21.48
CA ASN A 109 4.42 -3.42 21.73
C ASN A 109 5.25 -4.30 20.78
N ARG A 110 6.20 -3.71 20.04
CA ARG A 110 7.09 -4.44 19.12
C ARG A 110 7.85 -5.60 19.79
N TYR A 111 8.20 -5.46 21.06
CA TYR A 111 8.85 -6.51 21.85
C TYR A 111 7.87 -7.61 22.33
N ALA A 112 6.58 -7.46 22.07
CA ALA A 112 5.56 -8.47 22.31
C ALA A 112 5.16 -9.18 21.02
N ALA A 113 5.02 -8.44 19.92
CA ALA A 113 4.89 -8.99 18.57
C ALA A 113 5.35 -7.96 17.53
N THR A 114 5.98 -8.43 16.45
CA THR A 114 6.47 -7.59 15.35
C THR A 114 6.01 -8.18 14.01
N PRO A 115 5.44 -7.37 13.10
CA PRO A 115 5.17 -7.83 11.74
C PRO A 115 6.50 -8.08 11.02
N THR A 116 6.64 -9.23 10.36
CA THR A 116 7.90 -9.63 9.70
C THR A 116 7.75 -9.73 8.19
N ARG A 117 6.56 -10.08 7.71
CA ARG A 117 6.24 -10.24 6.29
C ARG A 117 4.74 -10.08 6.06
N MET A 118 4.35 -9.83 4.83
CA MET A 118 2.97 -9.96 4.37
C MET A 118 2.91 -10.76 3.07
N ARG A 119 1.79 -11.42 2.85
CA ARG A 119 1.43 -11.95 1.54
C ARG A 119 0.31 -11.14 0.94
N VAL A 120 0.43 -10.82 -0.33
CA VAL A 120 -0.53 -10.00 -1.08
C VAL A 120 -1.04 -10.76 -2.29
N VAL A 121 -2.29 -10.50 -2.67
CA VAL A 121 -2.85 -10.98 -3.94
C VAL A 121 -2.82 -9.83 -4.94
N ASN A 122 -1.97 -9.96 -5.95
CA ASN A 122 -1.74 -9.00 -7.04
C ASN A 122 -2.73 -9.22 -8.19
N ARG A 123 -4.03 -9.30 -7.86
CA ARG A 123 -5.11 -9.51 -8.82
C ARG A 123 -6.36 -8.75 -8.42
N ILE A 124 -7.03 -8.14 -9.40
CA ILE A 124 -8.37 -7.57 -9.24
C ILE A 124 -9.42 -8.62 -9.64
N PHE A 125 -10.40 -8.82 -8.77
CA PHE A 125 -11.50 -9.76 -8.98
C PHE A 125 -12.69 -9.06 -9.63
N ALA A 126 -13.38 -9.74 -10.53
CA ALA A 126 -14.64 -9.30 -11.09
C ALA A 126 -15.84 -9.79 -10.24
N VAL A 127 -16.94 -9.03 -10.27
CA VAL A 127 -18.15 -9.33 -9.47
C VAL A 127 -18.78 -10.69 -9.81
N ASP A 128 -18.67 -11.13 -11.06
CA ASP A 128 -19.15 -12.43 -11.54
C ASP A 128 -18.28 -13.61 -11.06
N GLU A 129 -17.00 -13.39 -10.77
CA GLU A 129 -16.10 -14.37 -10.14
C GLU A 129 -16.42 -14.59 -8.66
N MET A 130 -17.23 -13.72 -8.04
CA MET A 130 -17.61 -13.77 -6.62
C MET A 130 -19.13 -13.93 -6.43
N PRO A 131 -19.71 -15.11 -6.75
CA PRO A 131 -21.16 -15.33 -6.74
C PRO A 131 -21.78 -15.17 -5.34
N ASN A 132 -21.01 -15.44 -4.28
CA ASN A 132 -21.35 -15.11 -2.91
C ASN A 132 -20.54 -13.87 -2.50
N ARG A 133 -21.12 -12.67 -2.67
CA ARG A 133 -20.54 -11.38 -2.21
C ARG A 133 -20.21 -11.33 -0.70
N ALA A 134 -20.50 -12.39 0.04
CA ALA A 134 -19.89 -12.66 1.33
C ALA A 134 -18.40 -12.92 1.10
N ILE A 135 -17.64 -11.82 1.14
CA ILE A 135 -16.19 -11.75 1.23
C ILE A 135 -15.65 -13.00 1.96
N HIS A 136 -15.03 -13.94 1.21
CA HIS A 136 -14.59 -15.29 1.62
C HIS A 136 -14.37 -15.47 3.13
N PRO A 137 -15.02 -16.37 3.88
CA PRO A 137 -14.86 -16.41 5.35
C PRO A 137 -13.42 -16.71 5.83
N SER A 138 -12.59 -17.31 4.98
CA SER A 138 -11.15 -17.51 5.22
C SER A 138 -10.33 -17.09 4.00
N LEU A 139 -9.14 -16.53 4.24
CA LEU A 139 -8.13 -16.21 3.22
C LEU A 139 -7.09 -17.34 3.03
N ASP A 140 -7.21 -18.44 3.77
CA ASP A 140 -6.29 -19.59 3.67
C ASP A 140 -6.12 -20.10 2.23
N PRO A 141 -7.16 -20.18 1.36
CA PRO A 141 -6.97 -20.64 -0.02
C PRO A 141 -5.99 -19.80 -0.85
N PHE A 142 -5.78 -18.53 -0.48
CA PHE A 142 -4.77 -17.67 -1.09
C PHE A 142 -3.40 -17.90 -0.45
N PHE A 143 -3.32 -18.02 0.88
CA PHE A 143 -2.07 -17.84 1.61
C PHE A 143 -1.48 -19.07 2.28
N ASP A 144 -2.25 -20.15 2.49
CA ASP A 144 -1.73 -21.41 3.05
C ASP A 144 -1.14 -22.26 1.92
N ARG A 145 -0.01 -21.81 1.38
CA ARG A 145 0.78 -22.46 0.34
C ARG A 145 2.28 -22.17 0.54
N ASP A 146 3.12 -23.14 0.18
CA ASP A 146 4.56 -23.09 0.44
C ASP A 146 5.36 -22.42 -0.69
N ASP A 147 4.74 -22.26 -1.87
CA ASP A 147 5.35 -21.80 -3.12
C ASP A 147 5.14 -20.30 -3.40
N VAL A 148 5.10 -19.47 -2.34
CA VAL A 148 4.94 -18.02 -2.51
C VAL A 148 6.29 -17.35 -2.69
N PRO A 149 6.58 -16.74 -3.85
CA PRO A 149 7.86 -16.07 -4.10
C PRO A 149 8.03 -14.83 -3.22
N CYS A 150 9.28 -14.55 -2.85
CA CYS A 150 9.68 -13.35 -2.11
C CYS A 150 10.73 -12.62 -2.94
N LEU A 151 10.28 -11.71 -3.80
CA LEU A 151 11.15 -11.03 -4.77
C LEU A 151 12.26 -10.21 -4.10
N ALA A 152 12.03 -9.72 -2.88
CA ALA A 152 13.06 -9.02 -2.10
C ALA A 152 14.23 -9.94 -1.74
N LEU A 153 13.98 -11.16 -1.26
CA LEU A 153 15.04 -12.13 -0.94
C LEU A 153 15.76 -12.60 -2.20
N GLU A 154 15.02 -12.83 -3.29
CA GLU A 154 15.60 -13.16 -4.59
C GLU A 154 16.54 -12.03 -5.06
N THR A 155 16.10 -10.78 -4.90
CA THR A 155 16.87 -9.58 -5.24
C THR A 155 18.13 -9.46 -4.39
N GLU A 156 18.03 -9.62 -3.08
CA GLU A 156 19.18 -9.58 -2.16
C GLU A 156 20.24 -10.63 -2.54
N HIS A 157 19.82 -11.86 -2.84
CA HIS A 157 20.72 -12.92 -3.26
C HIS A 157 21.42 -12.58 -4.58
N GLN A 158 20.68 -12.10 -5.58
CA GLN A 158 21.24 -11.76 -6.90
C GLN A 158 22.19 -10.56 -6.83
N LEU A 159 21.88 -9.55 -6.03
CA LEU A 159 22.78 -8.42 -5.79
C LEU A 159 24.07 -8.83 -5.06
N ALA A 160 23.98 -9.78 -4.11
CA ALA A 160 25.16 -10.34 -3.46
C ALA A 160 26.05 -11.13 -4.44
N GLU A 161 25.45 -11.87 -5.37
CA GLU A 161 26.17 -12.56 -6.44
C GLU A 161 26.87 -11.59 -7.39
N ILE A 162 26.18 -10.53 -7.84
CA ILE A 162 26.77 -9.46 -8.66
C ILE A 162 27.95 -8.81 -7.91
N ALA A 163 27.76 -8.46 -6.63
CA ALA A 163 28.80 -7.86 -5.81
C ALA A 163 30.03 -8.76 -5.65
N ALA A 164 29.84 -10.07 -5.55
CA ALA A 164 30.94 -11.04 -5.46
C ALA A 164 31.63 -11.26 -6.81
N GLN A 165 30.87 -11.32 -7.91
CA GLN A 165 31.40 -11.55 -9.25
C GLN A 165 32.26 -10.39 -9.76
N TYR A 166 31.85 -9.15 -9.46
CA TYR A 166 32.52 -7.94 -9.92
C TYR A 166 33.24 -7.19 -8.78
N ALA A 167 33.76 -7.93 -7.79
CA ALA A 167 34.38 -7.34 -6.59
C ALA A 167 35.55 -6.38 -6.91
N ASP A 168 36.31 -6.69 -7.97
CA ASP A 168 37.51 -5.94 -8.37
C ASP A 168 37.26 -4.96 -9.53
N ASP A 169 36.02 -4.87 -10.04
CA ASP A 169 35.66 -4.02 -11.18
C ASP A 169 34.41 -3.17 -10.86
N PRO A 170 34.61 -1.95 -10.31
CA PRO A 170 33.50 -1.08 -9.92
C PRO A 170 32.60 -0.68 -11.09
N GLU A 171 33.17 -0.45 -12.29
CA GLU A 171 32.39 -0.03 -13.47
C GLU A 171 31.53 -1.19 -13.99
N ALA A 172 32.09 -2.40 -14.10
CA ALA A 172 31.33 -3.58 -14.50
C ALA A 172 30.26 -3.95 -13.46
N LYS A 173 30.56 -3.76 -12.17
CA LYS A 173 29.59 -3.97 -11.10
C LYS A 173 28.41 -3.00 -11.22
N GLU A 174 28.66 -1.73 -11.49
CA GLU A 174 27.61 -0.72 -11.66
C GLU A 174 26.72 -1.05 -12.87
N ALA A 175 27.32 -1.38 -14.01
CA ALA A 175 26.59 -1.79 -15.21
C ALA A 175 25.74 -3.06 -14.96
N ALA A 176 26.31 -4.10 -14.34
CA ALA A 176 25.58 -5.31 -14.00
C ALA A 176 24.45 -5.06 -13.00
N THR A 177 24.63 -4.14 -12.05
CA THR A 177 23.57 -3.74 -11.10
C THR A 177 22.44 -3.00 -11.81
N HIS A 178 22.77 -2.12 -12.76
CA HIS A 178 21.80 -1.41 -13.57
C HIS A 178 20.97 -2.38 -14.43
N ASP A 179 21.63 -3.24 -15.22
CA ASP A 179 20.98 -4.24 -16.06
C ASP A 179 20.07 -5.16 -15.24
N PHE A 180 20.52 -5.54 -14.04
CA PHE A 180 19.72 -6.30 -13.10
C PHE A 180 18.43 -5.58 -12.70
N PHE A 181 18.49 -4.30 -12.31
CA PHE A 181 17.28 -3.55 -11.94
C PHE A 181 16.35 -3.39 -13.14
N ASP A 182 16.88 -3.08 -14.33
CA ASP A 182 16.09 -3.01 -15.56
C ASP A 182 15.35 -4.31 -15.84
N GLU A 183 16.00 -5.47 -15.67
CA GLU A 183 15.33 -6.76 -15.79
C GLU A 183 14.23 -6.95 -14.74
N GLN A 184 14.47 -6.60 -13.48
CA GLN A 184 13.47 -6.75 -12.41
C GLN A 184 12.23 -5.88 -12.65
N PHE A 185 12.40 -4.62 -13.06
CA PHE A 185 11.29 -3.71 -13.32
C PHE A 185 10.43 -4.14 -14.52
N ASN A 186 11.00 -4.94 -15.43
CA ASN A 186 10.31 -5.46 -16.60
C ASN A 186 9.63 -6.82 -16.37
N ARG A 187 9.77 -7.43 -15.19
CA ARG A 187 9.09 -8.67 -14.84
C ARG A 187 7.64 -8.41 -14.42
N THR A 188 6.76 -9.34 -14.77
CA THR A 188 5.40 -9.41 -14.18
C THR A 188 5.49 -9.78 -12.73
N HIS A 189 4.68 -9.15 -11.90
CA HIS A 189 4.56 -9.61 -10.53
C HIS A 189 3.71 -10.89 -10.45
N PRO A 190 4.09 -11.83 -9.57
CA PRO A 190 3.33 -13.06 -9.39
C PRO A 190 1.96 -12.73 -8.80
N GLU A 191 0.95 -13.56 -9.10
CA GLU A 191 -0.43 -13.37 -8.60
C GLU A 191 -0.48 -13.30 -7.07
N ILE A 192 0.40 -14.06 -6.39
CA ILE A 192 0.59 -13.99 -4.95
C ILE A 192 2.08 -13.82 -4.67
N GLU A 193 2.38 -12.87 -3.81
CA GLU A 193 3.75 -12.48 -3.49
C GLU A 193 3.91 -12.31 -1.99
N GLU A 194 5.10 -12.63 -1.49
CA GLU A 194 5.54 -12.30 -0.14
C GLU A 194 6.41 -11.03 -0.16
N ILE A 195 6.07 -10.09 0.70
CA ILE A 195 6.77 -8.82 0.88
C ILE A 195 7.30 -8.81 2.32
N LEU A 196 8.61 -8.59 2.47
CA LEU A 196 9.21 -8.43 3.79
C LEU A 196 8.76 -7.13 4.44
N ILE A 197 8.55 -7.17 5.76
CA ILE A 197 8.27 -5.98 6.55
C ILE A 197 9.42 -5.81 7.52
N HIS A 198 10.35 -4.94 7.17
CA HIS A 198 11.42 -4.56 8.07
C HIS A 198 10.87 -3.60 9.14
N ALA A 199 11.30 -3.79 10.39
CA ALA A 199 10.80 -3.05 11.54
C ALA A 199 11.46 -1.66 11.69
N ASP A 200 12.52 -1.40 10.95
CA ASP A 200 13.15 -0.10 10.83
C ASP A 200 12.34 0.83 9.90
N LYS A 201 12.42 2.13 10.19
CA LYS A 201 11.46 3.11 9.68
C LYS A 201 11.62 3.42 8.18
N LEU A 202 12.76 3.09 7.57
CA LEU A 202 13.07 3.49 6.20
C LEU A 202 12.22 2.74 5.17
N ASP A 203 12.00 1.43 5.38
CA ASP A 203 11.25 0.58 4.45
C ASP A 203 9.72 0.76 4.49
N ARG A 204 9.21 1.47 5.50
CA ARG A 204 7.77 1.82 5.53
C ARG A 204 7.40 2.98 4.63
N LEU A 205 8.37 3.81 4.22
CA LEU A 205 8.11 4.84 3.22
C LEU A 205 7.97 4.23 1.83
N SER A 206 8.71 3.16 1.52
CA SER A 206 8.62 2.46 0.24
C SER A 206 7.44 1.49 0.14
N LEU A 207 7.02 0.88 1.25
CA LEU A 207 5.92 -0.10 1.23
C LEU A 207 4.61 0.41 0.59
N PRO A 208 4.09 1.62 0.90
CA PRO A 208 2.93 2.18 0.19
C PRO A 208 3.13 2.27 -1.32
N MET A 209 4.31 2.70 -1.77
CA MET A 209 4.66 2.79 -3.19
C MET A 209 4.69 1.40 -3.84
N VAL A 210 5.33 0.41 -3.20
CA VAL A 210 5.38 -0.98 -3.68
C VAL A 210 3.95 -1.53 -3.86
N LEU A 211 3.09 -1.38 -2.85
CA LEU A 211 1.70 -1.86 -2.94
C LEU A 211 0.91 -1.11 -4.02
N GLN A 212 1.10 0.20 -4.17
CA GLN A 212 0.45 0.99 -5.21
C GLN A 212 0.86 0.51 -6.61
N MET A 213 2.16 0.26 -6.84
CA MET A 213 2.63 -0.27 -8.14
C MET A 213 1.97 -1.61 -8.46
N ARG A 214 1.88 -2.52 -7.47
CA ARG A 214 1.17 -3.80 -7.63
C ARG A 214 -0.31 -3.62 -7.95
N GLN A 215 -0.97 -2.66 -7.31
CA GLN A 215 -2.38 -2.38 -7.56
C GLN A 215 -2.62 -1.86 -8.98
N VAL A 216 -1.77 -0.95 -9.46
CA VAL A 216 -1.88 -0.41 -10.83
C VAL A 216 -1.68 -1.50 -11.86
N GLU A 217 -0.63 -2.32 -11.72
CA GLU A 217 -0.42 -3.46 -12.62
C GLU A 217 -1.59 -4.45 -12.61
N ALA A 218 -2.07 -4.83 -11.43
CA ALA A 218 -3.21 -5.72 -11.30
C ALA A 218 -4.48 -5.15 -11.95
N PHE A 219 -4.67 -3.82 -11.90
CA PHE A 219 -5.79 -3.14 -12.54
C PHE A 219 -5.65 -3.11 -14.06
N GLU A 220 -4.46 -2.82 -14.60
CA GLU A 220 -4.18 -2.88 -16.03
C GLU A 220 -4.37 -4.29 -16.59
N HIS A 221 -3.88 -5.32 -15.90
CA HIS A 221 -4.10 -6.72 -16.29
C HIS A 221 -5.60 -7.08 -16.27
N TRP A 222 -6.35 -6.58 -15.29
CA TRP A 222 -7.79 -6.78 -15.23
C TRP A 222 -8.54 -6.11 -16.40
N ARG A 223 -8.05 -4.97 -16.90
CA ARG A 223 -8.55 -4.31 -18.13
C ARG A 223 -8.17 -5.05 -19.41
N GLY A 224 -7.32 -6.07 -19.32
CA GLY A 224 -6.82 -6.87 -20.44
C GLY A 224 -5.43 -6.48 -20.93
N ASN A 225 -4.75 -5.53 -20.27
CA ASN A 225 -3.40 -5.10 -20.61
C ASN A 225 -2.36 -5.98 -19.89
N PHE A 226 -2.25 -7.25 -20.30
CA PHE A 226 -1.36 -8.23 -19.67
C PHE A 226 0.14 -7.99 -19.92
N THR A 227 0.49 -7.01 -20.76
CA THR A 227 1.88 -6.59 -21.02
C THR A 227 2.34 -5.47 -20.12
N PHE A 228 1.44 -4.81 -19.37
CA PHE A 228 1.80 -3.72 -18.46
C PHE A 228 2.71 -4.19 -17.32
N ARG A 229 3.76 -3.43 -17.02
CA ARG A 229 4.78 -3.70 -16.00
C ARG A 229 5.00 -2.50 -15.08
N ALA A 230 5.78 -2.71 -14.03
CA ALA A 230 6.23 -1.64 -13.15
C ALA A 230 7.03 -0.56 -13.88
N SER A 231 7.85 -0.93 -14.87
CA SER A 231 8.60 0.02 -15.70
C SER A 231 7.70 1.00 -16.45
N ASP A 232 6.56 0.54 -17.01
CA ASP A 232 5.60 1.40 -17.69
C ASP A 232 5.03 2.47 -16.73
N LEU A 233 4.76 2.09 -15.48
CA LEU A 233 4.27 3.01 -14.46
C LEU A 233 5.33 4.04 -14.05
N VAL A 234 6.58 3.61 -13.88
CA VAL A 234 7.69 4.52 -13.55
C VAL A 234 7.89 5.54 -14.67
N GLN A 235 7.85 5.10 -15.93
CA GLN A 235 7.94 6.00 -17.09
C GLN A 235 6.79 7.02 -17.11
N GLN A 236 5.56 6.59 -16.80
CA GLN A 236 4.42 7.51 -16.70
C GLN A 236 4.60 8.54 -15.58
N TRP A 237 5.15 8.16 -14.43
CA TRP A 237 5.42 9.08 -13.33
C TRP A 237 6.55 10.06 -13.66
N VAL A 238 7.63 9.59 -14.30
CA VAL A 238 8.72 10.46 -14.75
C VAL A 238 8.24 11.46 -15.80
N ALA A 239 7.43 11.02 -16.77
CA ALA A 239 6.85 11.91 -17.78
C ALA A 239 5.94 12.98 -17.15
N ALA A 240 5.07 12.58 -16.21
CA ALA A 240 4.17 13.53 -15.54
C ALA A 240 4.91 14.60 -14.72
N ILE A 241 6.05 14.25 -14.11
CA ILE A 241 6.89 15.21 -13.38
C ILE A 241 7.64 16.13 -14.36
N GLY A 242 8.13 15.59 -15.48
CA GLY A 242 8.80 16.38 -16.51
C GLY A 242 7.86 17.38 -17.21
N ASP A 243 6.59 17.02 -17.40
CA ASP A 243 5.57 17.90 -17.97
C ASP A 243 5.15 19.02 -16.98
N GLU A 244 5.12 18.74 -15.66
CA GLU A 244 4.82 19.76 -14.63
C GLU A 244 5.92 20.85 -14.55
N ASP A 245 7.18 20.50 -14.82
CA ASP A 245 8.30 21.46 -14.88
C ASP A 245 8.27 22.33 -16.16
N GLU A 246 7.70 21.84 -17.27
CA GLU A 246 7.54 22.61 -18.52
C GLU A 246 6.33 23.56 -18.48
N ASP A 247 5.27 23.22 -17.73
CA ASP A 247 4.09 24.06 -17.58
C ASP A 247 4.30 25.25 -16.60
N GLU A 248 5.25 25.18 -15.65
CA GLU A 248 5.62 26.32 -14.79
C GLU A 248 6.49 27.38 -15.52
N GLU A 249 7.16 27.02 -16.62
CA GLU A 249 7.93 27.98 -17.43
C GLU A 249 7.04 28.83 -18.37
N PHE A 250 5.78 28.45 -18.61
CA PHE A 250 4.90 29.15 -19.56
C PHE A 250 4.01 30.23 -18.92
N GLU A 251 3.79 30.23 -17.60
CA GLU A 251 3.04 31.31 -16.91
C GLU A 251 3.92 32.48 -16.46
N ALA A 252 5.25 32.39 -16.56
CA ALA A 252 6.16 33.46 -16.16
C ALA A 252 6.36 34.57 -17.22
N ASP A 253 6.01 34.30 -18.49
CA ASP A 253 6.32 35.22 -19.60
C ASP A 253 5.14 36.11 -20.06
N GLU A 254 3.90 35.90 -19.57
CA GLU A 254 2.75 36.75 -19.91
C GLU A 254 2.44 37.88 -18.90
N GLU A 255 3.12 37.95 -17.74
CA GLU A 255 2.99 39.10 -16.83
C GLU A 255 4.03 40.21 -17.05
N MET A 256 4.96 40.05 -18.01
CA MET A 256 6.01 41.04 -18.30
C MET A 256 5.68 41.98 -19.47
N GLU A 257 4.42 42.36 -19.66
CA GLU A 257 4.09 43.44 -20.61
C GLU A 257 2.93 44.35 -20.16
N ILE A 258 2.73 44.60 -18.85
CA ILE A 258 1.93 45.74 -18.37
C ILE A 258 2.51 46.35 -17.08
N ALA A 259 3.76 46.82 -17.11
CA ALA A 259 4.30 47.65 -16.02
C ALA A 259 5.44 48.57 -16.47
N ALA A 260 5.28 49.24 -17.61
CA ALA A 260 6.22 50.26 -18.05
C ALA A 260 5.50 51.45 -18.67
N GLU A 261 4.57 52.06 -17.95
CA GLU A 261 4.23 53.48 -18.15
C GLU A 261 3.41 54.02 -16.96
N GLY A 262 3.96 55.02 -16.26
CA GLY A 262 3.18 55.98 -15.48
C GLY A 262 3.19 55.84 -13.96
N THR A 263 4.32 56.08 -13.30
CA THR A 263 4.33 56.55 -11.90
C THR A 263 4.75 58.01 -11.85
N GLU A 264 3.80 58.92 -12.07
CA GLU A 264 3.95 60.34 -11.76
C GLU A 264 3.04 60.70 -10.58
N LEU A 265 3.69 60.95 -9.43
CA LEU A 265 3.38 61.86 -8.32
C LEU A 265 1.93 62.04 -7.82
N ALA A 266 1.80 61.83 -6.51
CA ALA A 266 0.60 62.04 -5.68
C ALA A 266 0.21 63.51 -5.44
N ALA A 267 -1.11 63.77 -5.41
CA ALA A 267 -1.90 64.45 -4.35
C ALA A 267 -3.23 64.99 -4.94
N PRO A 268 -4.37 64.82 -4.25
CA PRO A 268 -4.96 65.91 -3.47
C PRO A 268 -5.67 65.36 -2.19
N ASP A 269 -6.22 66.08 -1.21
CA ASP A 269 -6.44 67.49 -0.91
C ASP A 269 -6.70 67.61 0.61
N LEU A 270 -6.56 68.82 1.14
CA LEU A 270 -6.84 69.22 2.52
C LEU A 270 -8.31 69.02 2.96
N PRO A 271 -8.59 69.10 4.27
CA PRO A 271 -9.68 69.98 4.70
C PRO A 271 -9.27 71.00 5.75
N GLN A 272 -9.87 72.18 5.59
CA GLN A 272 -9.76 73.38 6.40
C GLN A 272 -10.53 73.25 7.73
N SER A 273 -9.90 73.65 8.84
CA SER A 273 -10.32 74.77 9.71
C SER A 273 -9.42 74.84 10.94
#